data_AF-A0A965QZ85-F1
#
_entry.id   AF-A0A965QZ85-F1
#
_cell.length_a   1.000
_cell.length_b   1.000
_cell.length_c   1.000
_cell.angle_alpha   90.00
_cell.angle_beta   90.00
_cell.angle_gamma   90.00
#
_symmetry.space_group_name_H-M   'P 1'
#
loop_
_entity.id
_entity.type
_entity.pdbx_description
1 polymer ?
#
loop_
_entity_poly.entity_id
_entity_poly.type
_entity_poly.pdbx_seq_one_letter_code
_entity_poly.pdbx_strand_id
1 'polypeptide(L)'
;MLDRITASLPSLAPAEQRVGRLCLSDPRAFAKLPVSELADRAHVSKPTVVRFCRSVGYDGLADFKRKLAGTINEGVPFIHRSVDADDKIGDVMVKVIDNTVAAFLKYRNEA
;
A
#
# COMPACT_ATOMS: atom_id res chain seq x y z
N MET A 1 5.80 4.11 -1.98
CA MET A 1 6.29 2.90 -1.25
C MET A 1 5.81 1.61 -1.92
N LEU A 2 4.50 1.44 -2.15
CA LEU A 2 3.95 0.21 -2.75
C LEU A 2 4.56 -0.11 -4.12
N ASP A 3 4.76 0.88 -4.99
CA ASP A 3 5.40 0.67 -6.30
C ASP A 3 6.82 0.09 -6.21
N ARG A 4 7.59 0.51 -5.19
CA ARG A 4 8.93 -0.04 -4.94
C ARG A 4 8.86 -1.51 -4.50
N ILE A 5 7.85 -1.88 -3.72
CA ILE A 5 7.61 -3.28 -3.33
C ILE A 5 7.21 -4.10 -4.55
N THR A 6 6.32 -3.58 -5.40
CA THR A 6 5.92 -4.22 -6.67
C THR A 6 7.14 -4.46 -7.57
N ALA A 7 8.02 -3.46 -7.72
CA ALA A 7 9.22 -3.56 -8.54
C ALA A 7 10.27 -4.53 -7.96
N SER A 8 10.38 -4.66 -6.63
CA SER A 8 11.35 -5.55 -6.00
C SER A 8 10.86 -7.01 -5.89
N LEU A 9 9.54 -7.26 -5.96
CA LEU A 9 8.97 -8.61 -5.83
C LEU A 9 9.70 -9.69 -6.65
N PRO A 10 10.03 -9.50 -7.94
CA PRO A 10 10.68 -10.54 -8.74
C PRO A 10 12.09 -10.93 -8.24
N SER A 11 12.79 -10.04 -7.54
CA SER A 11 14.15 -10.30 -7.02
C SER A 11 14.18 -10.85 -5.60
N LEU A 12 13.03 -10.90 -4.91
CA LEU A 12 12.92 -11.45 -3.55
C LEU A 12 12.88 -12.98 -3.55
N ALA A 13 13.30 -13.58 -2.43
CA ALA A 13 13.16 -15.03 -2.24
C ALA A 13 11.67 -15.45 -2.23
N PRO A 14 11.31 -16.68 -2.66
CA PRO A 14 9.90 -17.09 -2.80
C PRO A 14 9.05 -16.90 -1.54
N ALA A 15 9.64 -17.06 -0.35
CA ALA A 15 8.96 -16.84 0.92
C ALA A 15 8.69 -15.35 1.20
N GLU A 16 9.63 -14.47 0.87
CA GLU A 16 9.46 -13.03 1.00
C GLU A 16 8.48 -12.47 -0.04
N GLN A 17 8.44 -13.05 -1.24
CA GLN A 17 7.44 -12.72 -2.26
C GLN A 17 6.01 -12.93 -1.75
N ARG A 18 5.75 -14.00 -0.98
CA ARG A 18 4.42 -14.23 -0.38
C ARG A 18 4.04 -13.12 0.60
N VAL A 19 5.00 -12.66 1.41
CA VAL A 19 4.79 -11.53 2.33
C VAL A 19 4.53 -10.24 1.54
N GLY A 20 5.30 -9.98 0.48
CA GLY A 20 5.11 -8.83 -0.39
C GLY A 20 3.74 -8.83 -1.09
N ARG A 21 3.31 -9.99 -1.62
CA ARG A 21 1.97 -10.13 -2.22
C ARG A 21 0.85 -9.89 -1.20
N LEU A 22 0.97 -10.41 0.02
CA LEU A 22 0.02 -10.14 1.11
C LEU A 22 -0.01 -8.63 1.46
N CYS A 23 1.14 -7.98 1.48
CA CYS A 23 1.22 -6.53 1.72
C CYS A 23 0.55 -5.73 0.60
N LEU A 24 0.71 -6.13 -0.67
CA LEU A 24 0.12 -5.43 -1.81
C LEU A 24 -1.38 -5.70 -1.96
N SER A 25 -1.88 -6.86 -1.52
CA SER A 25 -3.31 -7.19 -1.60
C SER A 25 -4.16 -6.36 -0.64
N ASP A 26 -3.67 -6.12 0.57
CA ASP A 26 -4.33 -5.23 1.54
C ASP A 26 -3.29 -4.53 2.44
N PRO A 27 -2.75 -3.38 1.99
CA PRO A 27 -1.79 -2.60 2.77
C PRO A 27 -2.33 -2.15 4.13
N ARG A 28 -3.64 -1.84 4.20
CA ARG A 28 -4.31 -1.33 5.41
C ARG A 28 -4.39 -2.40 6.48
N ALA A 29 -4.80 -3.62 6.11
CA ALA A 29 -4.75 -4.75 7.01
C ALA A 29 -3.31 -5.08 7.40
N PHE A 30 -2.39 -5.16 6.44
CA PHE A 30 -0.99 -5.51 6.71
C PHE A 30 -0.35 -4.62 7.78
N ALA A 31 -0.61 -3.31 7.74
CA ALA A 31 -0.11 -2.36 8.73
C ALA A 31 -0.58 -2.68 10.17
N LYS A 32 -1.80 -3.21 10.34
CA LYS A 32 -2.45 -3.42 11.64
C LYS A 32 -2.21 -4.82 12.23
N LEU A 33 -2.13 -5.86 11.40
CA LEU A 33 -2.08 -7.26 11.86
C LEU A 33 -0.79 -7.61 12.63
N PRO A 34 -0.84 -8.37 13.73
CA PRO A 34 0.37 -8.81 14.43
C PRO A 34 1.27 -9.69 13.54
N VAL A 35 2.57 -9.74 13.84
CA VAL A 35 3.54 -10.49 13.01
C VAL A 35 3.24 -11.99 12.91
N SER A 36 2.64 -12.59 13.96
CA SER A 36 2.16 -13.98 13.92
C SER A 36 1.14 -14.17 12.80
N GLU A 37 0.14 -13.32 12.75
CA GLU A 37 -0.94 -13.43 11.77
C GLU A 37 -0.46 -13.11 10.35
N LEU A 38 0.47 -12.15 10.19
CA LEU A 38 1.13 -11.91 8.91
C LEU A 38 1.90 -13.15 8.43
N ALA A 39 2.61 -13.82 9.33
CA ALA A 39 3.36 -15.03 9.04
C ALA A 39 2.42 -16.18 8.65
N ASP A 40 1.34 -16.36 9.39
CA ASP A 40 0.34 -17.40 9.14
C ASP A 40 -0.36 -17.19 7.79
N ARG A 41 -0.85 -15.97 7.52
CA ARG A 41 -1.53 -15.62 6.26
C ARG A 41 -0.62 -15.69 5.03
N ALA A 42 0.67 -15.40 5.18
CA ALA A 42 1.65 -15.53 4.09
C ALA A 42 2.26 -16.95 4.00
N HIS A 43 1.89 -17.88 4.90
CA HIS A 43 2.47 -19.21 5.02
C HIS A 43 4.01 -19.17 5.12
N VAL A 44 4.51 -18.39 6.07
CA VAL A 44 5.94 -18.24 6.36
C VAL A 44 6.19 -18.20 7.87
N SER A 45 7.46 -18.17 8.27
CA SER A 45 7.84 -17.93 9.66
C SER A 45 7.90 -16.44 10.01
N LYS A 46 7.73 -16.08 11.29
CA LYS A 46 7.87 -14.69 11.78
C LYS A 46 9.19 -14.01 11.35
N PRO A 47 10.37 -14.67 11.42
CA PRO A 47 11.62 -14.08 10.93
C PRO A 47 11.60 -13.77 9.44
N THR A 48 10.84 -14.50 8.63
CA THR A 48 10.72 -14.25 7.18
C THR A 48 9.97 -12.94 6.92
N VAL A 49 8.94 -12.63 7.70
CA VAL A 49 8.23 -11.34 7.62
C VAL A 49 9.19 -10.18 7.90
N VAL A 50 10.02 -10.31 8.94
CA VAL A 50 11.03 -9.28 9.29
C VAL A 50 12.12 -9.18 8.21
N ARG A 51 12.55 -10.32 7.64
CA ARG A 51 13.53 -10.34 6.56
C ARG A 51 13.00 -9.65 5.32
N PHE A 52 11.76 -9.92 4.91
CA PHE A 52 11.09 -9.20 3.83
C PHE A 52 11.18 -7.67 4.01
N CYS A 53 10.82 -7.16 5.20
CA CYS A 53 10.90 -5.72 5.49
C CYS A 53 12.32 -5.16 5.30
N ARG A 54 13.35 -5.92 5.68
CA ARG A 54 14.76 -5.54 5.47
C ARG A 54 15.19 -5.62 4.01
N SER A 55 14.81 -6.68 3.31
CA SER A 55 15.09 -6.89 1.89
C SER A 55 14.51 -5.77 1.01
N VAL A 56 13.42 -5.14 1.44
CA VAL A 56 12.83 -3.97 0.75
C VAL A 56 13.27 -2.61 1.31
N GLY A 57 14.31 -2.58 2.16
CA GLY A 57 15.03 -1.37 2.54
C GLY A 57 14.59 -0.69 3.85
N TYR A 58 13.97 -1.44 4.78
CA TYR A 58 13.52 -0.92 6.07
C TYR A 58 14.25 -1.62 7.24
N ASP A 59 14.34 -0.99 8.40
CA ASP A 59 15.11 -1.55 9.53
C ASP A 59 14.47 -2.82 10.14
N GLY A 60 13.17 -3.00 9.90
CA GLY A 60 12.39 -4.16 10.32
C GLY A 60 10.89 -3.89 10.22
N LEU A 61 10.08 -4.78 10.80
CA LEU A 61 8.62 -4.72 10.67
C LEU A 61 7.99 -3.46 11.29
N ALA A 62 8.50 -2.98 12.42
CA ALA A 62 7.96 -1.79 13.07
C ALA A 62 8.17 -0.52 12.23
N ASP A 63 9.38 -0.33 11.68
CA ASP A 63 9.70 0.77 10.79
C ASP A 63 8.89 0.69 9.48
N PHE A 64 8.85 -0.50 8.88
CA PHE A 64 8.04 -0.78 7.70
C PHE A 64 6.57 -0.40 7.92
N LYS A 65 5.94 -0.86 9.00
CA LYS A 65 4.53 -0.57 9.30
C LYS A 65 4.26 0.90 9.53
N ARG A 66 5.17 1.61 10.22
CA ARG A 66 5.06 3.05 10.43
C ARG A 66 5.10 3.81 9.11
N LYS A 67 6.05 3.47 8.22
CA LYS A 67 6.15 4.08 6.87
C LYS A 67 4.96 3.70 5.99
N LEU A 68 4.49 2.46 6.08
CA LEU A 68 3.32 1.97 5.36
C LEU A 68 2.05 2.71 5.79
N ALA A 69 1.84 2.91 7.10
CA ALA A 69 0.73 3.69 7.62
C ALA A 69 0.76 5.14 7.12
N GLY A 70 1.94 5.75 7.06
CA GLY A 70 2.14 7.06 6.42
C GLY A 70 1.73 7.04 4.95
N THR A 71 2.24 6.09 4.16
CA THR A 71 1.89 5.94 2.73
C THR A 71 0.39 5.69 2.52
N ILE A 72 -0.28 4.96 3.40
CA ILE A 72 -1.73 4.69 3.31
C ILE A 72 -2.56 5.93 3.64
N ASN A 73 -2.10 6.74 4.60
CA ASN A 73 -2.78 7.98 4.98
C ASN A 73 -2.50 9.12 4.00
N GLU A 74 -1.31 9.15 3.39
CA GLU A 74 -0.99 9.94 2.20
C GLU A 74 -1.74 9.42 0.96
N GLY A 75 -2.03 8.11 0.96
CA GLY A 75 -2.90 7.39 0.04
C GLY A 75 -4.39 7.62 0.28
N VAL A 76 -4.79 8.87 0.45
CA VAL A 76 -5.87 9.39 -0.39
C VAL A 76 -5.16 9.89 -1.66
N PRO A 77 -4.86 9.03 -2.66
CA PRO A 77 -4.58 9.58 -3.98
C PRO A 77 -5.90 10.27 -4.38
N PHE A 78 -5.94 11.52 -4.84
CA PHE A 78 -5.35 11.90 -6.12
C PHE A 78 -5.30 10.71 -7.09
N ILE A 79 -6.35 9.88 -7.13
CA ILE A 79 -6.60 9.08 -8.32
C ILE A 79 -7.05 10.13 -9.32
N HIS A 80 -6.13 10.59 -10.16
CA HIS A 80 -6.52 11.24 -11.39
C HIS A 80 -7.16 10.15 -12.26
N ARG A 81 -8.37 9.75 -11.88
CA ARG A 81 -9.28 9.04 -12.76
C ARG A 81 -9.83 10.16 -13.63
N SER A 82 -9.19 10.37 -14.77
CA SER A 82 -9.80 11.11 -15.86
C SER A 82 -11.20 10.55 -16.08
N VAL A 83 -12.18 11.44 -16.23
CA VAL A 83 -13.50 11.04 -16.70
C VAL A 83 -13.32 10.73 -18.17
N ASP A 84 -13.51 9.48 -18.54
CA ASP A 84 -13.40 9.01 -19.93
C ASP A 84 -14.81 8.84 -20.50
N ALA A 85 -14.96 9.03 -21.81
CA ALA A 85 -16.27 8.97 -22.48
C ALA A 85 -16.95 7.60 -22.33
N ASP A 86 -16.18 6.54 -22.05
CA ASP A 86 -16.64 5.17 -21.88
C ASP A 86 -16.93 4.80 -20.41
N ASP A 87 -16.82 5.74 -19.48
CA ASP A 87 -17.15 5.49 -18.08
C ASP A 87 -18.66 5.23 -17.90
N LYS A 88 -19.00 4.27 -17.04
CA LYS A 88 -20.38 4.11 -16.60
C LYS A 88 -20.75 5.29 -15.72
N ILE A 89 -22.02 5.72 -15.77
CA ILE A 89 -22.54 6.87 -15.01
C ILE A 89 -22.18 6.78 -13.51
N GLY A 90 -22.22 5.59 -12.92
CA GLY A 90 -21.85 5.38 -11.51
C GLY A 90 -20.36 5.63 -11.22
N ASP A 91 -19.49 5.35 -12.18
CA ASP A 91 -18.04 5.55 -12.05
C ASP A 91 -17.69 7.04 -12.14
N VAL A 92 -18.38 7.80 -13.01
CA VAL A 92 -18.21 9.25 -13.16
C VAL A 92 -18.45 9.99 -11.83
N MET A 93 -19.51 9.63 -11.10
CA MET A 93 -19.86 10.29 -9.84
C MET A 93 -18.77 10.13 -8.77
N VAL A 94 -18.20 8.92 -8.66
CA VAL A 94 -17.10 8.65 -7.73
C VAL A 94 -15.86 9.46 -8.12
N LYS A 95 -15.54 9.52 -9.42
CA LYS A 95 -14.40 10.30 -9.94
C LYS A 95 -14.50 11.79 -9.66
N VAL A 96 -15.69 12.37 -9.80
CA VAL A 96 -15.90 13.81 -9.53
C VAL A 96 -15.68 14.14 -8.06
N ILE A 97 -16.25 13.34 -7.15
CA ILE A 97 -16.12 13.55 -5.70
C ILE A 97 -14.65 13.43 -5.28
N ASP A 98 -13.95 12.40 -5.76
CA ASP A 98 -12.53 12.18 -5.45
C ASP A 98 -11.66 13.36 -5.93
N ASN A 99 -11.93 13.89 -7.14
CA ASN A 99 -11.22 15.06 -7.67
C ASN A 99 -11.48 16.33 -6.85
N THR A 100 -12.72 16.58 -6.40
CA THR A 100 -13.05 17.74 -5.57
C THR A 100 -12.35 17.67 -4.21
N VAL A 101 -12.37 16.51 -3.56
CA VAL A 101 -11.66 16.28 -2.28
C VAL A 101 -10.16 16.50 -2.46
N ALA A 102 -9.59 15.99 -3.55
CA ALA A 102 -8.18 16.15 -3.89
C ALA A 102 -7.81 17.63 -4.06
N ALA A 103 -8.62 18.41 -4.79
CA ALA A 103 -8.39 19.84 -4.97
C ALA A 103 -8.38 20.62 -3.64
N PHE A 104 -9.30 20.31 -2.72
CA PHE A 104 -9.33 20.95 -1.40
C PHE A 104 -8.15 20.56 -0.51
N LEU A 105 -7.76 19.28 -0.52
CA LEU A 105 -6.58 18.83 0.22
C LEU A 105 -5.30 19.49 -0.29
N LYS A 106 -5.17 19.65 -1.62
CA LYS A 106 -4.05 20.38 -2.23
C LYS A 106 -3.99 21.82 -1.75
N TYR A 107 -5.11 22.55 -1.84
CA TYR A 107 -5.18 23.94 -1.37
C TYR A 107 -4.78 24.06 0.11
N ARG A 108 -5.29 23.20 0.98
CA ARG A 108 -4.97 23.21 2.41
C ARG A 108 -3.49 22.97 2.70
N ASN A 109 -2.83 22.10 1.94
CA ASN A 109 -1.42 21.74 2.18
C ASN A 109 -0.45 22.77 1.58
N GLU A 110 -0.91 23.61 0.64
CA GLU A 110 -0.15 24.69 0.01
C GLU A 110 -0.34 26.06 0.70
N ALA A 111 -1.29 26.15 1.65
CA ALA A 111 -1.58 27.33 2.48
C ALA A 111 -0.91 27.23 3.85
#